data_AF-A0A960SG31-F1
#
_entry.id   AF-A0A960SG31-F1
#
_cell.length_a   1.000
_cell.length_b   1.000
_cell.length_c   1.000
_cell.angle_alpha   90.00
_cell.angle_beta   90.00
_cell.angle_gamma   90.00
#
_symmetry.space_group_name_H-M   'P 1'
#
loop_
_entity.id
_entity.type
_entity.pdbx_description
1 polymer ?
#
loop_
_entity_poly.entity_id
_entity_poly.type
_entity_poly.pdbx_seq_one_letter_code
_entity_poly.pdbx_strand_id
1 'polypeptide(L)'
;MQALQQLLFDDSLFFMRQALLMGLLASIPFGTIGSLVVARRITYLAAAIAHAVLGGIGFSLFAKFQWGWAWLHPMAGAMTAGILSSLLIGWVNMKYKAREDTVIGAIWSLGMASGLL
;
A
#
# COMPACT_ATOMS: atom_id res chain seq x y z
N MET A 1 8.84 -33.58 5.53
CA MET A 1 10.03 -32.86 6.05
C MET A 1 11.08 -32.55 4.97
N GLN A 2 11.23 -33.36 3.91
CA GLN A 2 12.19 -33.12 2.83
C GLN A 2 11.97 -31.79 2.06
N ALA A 3 10.72 -31.42 1.81
CA ALA A 3 10.39 -30.15 1.13
C ALA A 3 10.82 -28.90 1.91
N LEU A 4 10.73 -28.92 3.25
CA LEU A 4 11.17 -27.80 4.09
C LEU A 4 12.71 -27.68 4.09
N GLN A 5 13.42 -28.81 4.08
CA GLN A 5 14.89 -28.83 4.01
C GLN A 5 15.39 -28.34 2.65
N GLN A 6 14.76 -28.74 1.55
CA GLN A 6 15.06 -28.19 0.22
C GLN A 6 14.83 -26.68 0.17
N LEU A 7 13.73 -26.20 0.73
CA LEU A 7 13.41 -24.77 0.73
C LEU A 7 14.37 -23.92 1.58
N LEU A 8 14.98 -24.50 2.61
CA LEU A 8 15.93 -23.81 3.49
C LEU A 8 17.37 -23.81 2.94
N PHE A 9 17.82 -24.91 2.34
CA PHE A 9 19.23 -25.13 2.00
C PHE A 9 19.54 -25.11 0.50
N ASP A 10 18.54 -25.04 -0.37
CA ASP A 10 18.74 -24.99 -1.82
C ASP A 10 18.72 -23.53 -2.34
N ASP A 11 19.85 -23.08 -2.91
CA ASP A 11 19.99 -21.73 -3.46
C ASP A 11 19.10 -21.49 -4.70
N SER A 12 18.67 -22.55 -5.40
CA SER A 12 17.74 -22.44 -6.53
C SER A 12 16.36 -21.88 -6.11
N LEU A 13 16.00 -22.01 -4.84
CA LEU A 13 14.73 -21.56 -4.26
C LEU A 13 14.85 -20.22 -3.52
N PHE A 14 15.93 -19.46 -3.74
CA PHE A 14 16.18 -18.19 -3.06
C PHE A 14 14.98 -17.23 -3.07
N PHE A 15 14.32 -17.05 -4.22
CA PHE A 15 13.12 -16.20 -4.32
C PHE A 15 11.99 -16.67 -3.40
N MET A 16 11.71 -17.97 -3.37
CA MET A 16 10.65 -18.54 -2.55
C MET A 16 10.98 -18.45 -1.06
N ARG A 17 12.26 -18.66 -0.70
CA ARG A 17 12.77 -18.44 0.67
C ARG A 17 12.58 -16.99 1.11
N GLN A 18 12.95 -16.03 0.27
CA GLN A 18 12.77 -14.60 0.55
C GLN A 18 11.29 -14.21 0.65
N ALA A 19 10.43 -14.71 -0.24
CA ALA A 19 9.00 -14.45 -0.19
C ALA A 19 8.36 -14.96 1.10
N LEU A 20 8.73 -16.17 1.55
CA LEU A 20 8.27 -16.74 2.82
C LEU A 20 8.75 -15.93 4.03
N LEU A 21 10.03 -15.55 4.05
CA LEU A 21 10.58 -14.72 5.12
C LEU A 21 9.90 -13.35 5.18
N MET A 22 9.74 -12.68 4.03
CA MET A 22 9.02 -11.41 3.96
C MET A 22 7.55 -11.55 4.38
N GLY A 23 6.87 -12.62 3.97
CA GLY A 23 5.48 -12.89 4.37
C GLY A 23 5.34 -13.08 5.88
N LEU A 24 6.25 -13.85 6.50
CA LEU A 24 6.28 -14.03 7.95
C LEU A 24 6.54 -12.71 8.68
N LEU A 25 7.52 -11.93 8.22
CA LEU A 25 7.84 -10.63 8.80
C LEU A 25 6.67 -9.64 8.64
N ALA A 26 6.00 -9.64 7.48
CA ALA A 26 4.88 -8.76 7.19
C ALA A 26 3.59 -9.15 7.92
N SER A 27 3.45 -10.42 8.33
CA SER A 27 2.28 -10.89 9.09
C SER A 27 2.11 -10.16 10.43
N ILE A 28 3.20 -9.74 11.08
CA ILE A 28 3.17 -9.05 12.37
C ILE A 28 2.51 -7.65 12.23
N PRO A 29 3.00 -6.74 11.36
CA PRO A 29 2.35 -5.45 11.16
C PRO A 29 0.96 -5.59 10.54
N PHE A 30 0.74 -6.52 9.61
CA PHE A 30 -0.60 -6.69 9.02
C PHE A 30 -1.63 -7.24 10.01
N GLY A 31 -1.26 -8.17 10.89
CA GLY A 31 -2.16 -8.68 11.92
C GLY A 31 -2.53 -7.61 12.95
N THR A 32 -1.55 -6.82 13.39
CA THR A 32 -1.78 -5.73 14.36
C THR A 32 -2.62 -4.59 13.77
N ILE A 33 -2.24 -4.08 12.60
CA ILE A 33 -2.98 -3.00 11.93
C ILE A 33 -4.35 -3.49 11.46
N GLY A 34 -4.46 -4.70 10.93
CA GLY A 34 -5.73 -5.28 10.50
C GLY A 34 -6.73 -5.40 11.65
N SER A 35 -6.28 -5.87 12.81
CA SER A 35 -7.12 -5.93 14.02
C SER A 35 -7.60 -4.54 14.45
N LEU A 36 -6.73 -3.53 14.39
CA LEU A 36 -7.08 -2.14 14.70
C LEU A 36 -8.13 -1.56 13.72
N VAL A 37 -7.97 -1.83 12.42
CA VAL A 37 -8.88 -1.35 11.37
C VAL A 37 -10.28 -1.93 11.56
N VAL A 38 -10.37 -3.22 11.86
CA VAL A 38 -11.65 -3.90 12.13
C VAL A 38 -12.27 -3.40 13.43
N ALA A 39 -11.50 -3.33 14.52
CA ALA A 39 -11.99 -2.88 15.83
C ALA A 39 -12.54 -1.44 15.78
N ARG A 40 -11.93 -0.56 14.98
CA ARG A 40 -12.36 0.84 14.80
C ARG A 40 -13.39 1.04 13.68
N ARG A 41 -13.78 -0.02 12.94
CA ARG A 41 -14.69 0.06 11.79
C ARG A 41 -14.25 1.05 10.70
N ILE A 42 -12.94 1.18 10.48
CA ILE A 42 -12.35 2.09 9.48
C ILE A 42 -11.89 1.35 8.20
N THR A 43 -12.52 0.21 7.88
CA THR A 43 -12.11 -0.66 6.76
C THR A 43 -12.17 0.06 5.41
N TYR A 44 -13.22 0.86 5.17
CA TYR A 44 -13.35 1.65 3.93
C TYR A 44 -12.24 2.69 3.79
N LEU A 45 -11.89 3.37 4.88
CA LEU A 45 -10.80 4.33 4.93
C LEU A 45 -9.46 3.66 4.61
N ALA A 46 -9.18 2.54 5.27
CA ALA A 46 -7.97 1.77 5.06
C ALA A 46 -7.86 1.27 3.60
N ALA A 47 -8.96 0.81 3.02
CA ALA A 47 -9.03 0.38 1.62
C ALA A 47 -8.73 1.54 0.65
N ALA A 48 -9.30 2.73 0.88
CA ALA A 48 -9.03 3.88 0.02
C ALA A 48 -7.55 4.30 0.06
N ILE A 49 -6.94 4.32 1.24
CA ILE A 49 -5.51 4.65 1.40
C ILE A 49 -4.63 3.61 0.69
N ALA A 50 -4.94 2.31 0.82
CA ALA A 50 -4.18 1.24 0.17
C ALA A 50 -4.17 1.38 -1.36
N HIS A 51 -5.30 1.74 -1.97
CA HIS A 51 -5.36 1.97 -3.42
C HIS A 51 -4.72 3.30 -3.84
N ALA A 52 -4.78 4.35 -3.01
CA ALA A 52 -4.05 5.58 -3.25
C ALA A 52 -2.52 5.35 -3.28
N VAL A 53 -2.01 4.46 -2.43
CA VAL A 53 -0.60 4.05 -2.42
C VAL A 53 -0.18 3.43 -3.76
N LEU A 54 -1.03 2.61 -4.38
CA LEU A 54 -0.77 2.05 -5.73
C LEU A 54 -0.65 3.17 -6.77
N GLY A 55 -1.52 4.19 -6.70
CA GLY A 55 -1.44 5.38 -7.52
C GLY A 55 -0.12 6.14 -7.36
N GLY A 56 0.37 6.26 -6.13
CA GLY A 56 1.68 6.85 -5.84
C GLY A 56 2.84 6.05 -6.45
N ILE A 57 2.77 4.73 -6.41
CA ILE A 57 3.76 3.84 -7.03
C ILE A 57 3.76 4.01 -8.56
N GLY A 58 2.59 3.96 -9.20
CA GLY A 58 2.43 4.18 -10.65
C GLY A 58 2.97 5.53 -11.08
N PHE A 59 2.59 6.60 -10.37
CA PHE A 59 3.13 7.94 -10.64
C PHE A 59 4.66 8.01 -10.51
N SER A 60 5.24 7.40 -9.48
CA SER A 60 6.70 7.37 -9.31
C SER A 60 7.41 6.63 -10.44
N LEU A 61 6.85 5.51 -10.89
CA LEU A 61 7.40 4.75 -12.02
C LEU A 61 7.26 5.56 -13.32
N PHE A 62 6.10 6.13 -13.57
CA PHE A 62 5.86 7.01 -14.72
C PHE A 62 6.84 8.19 -14.73
N ALA A 63 7.03 8.90 -13.62
CA ALA A 63 7.96 10.00 -13.51
C ALA A 63 9.42 9.57 -13.73
N LYS A 64 9.78 8.37 -13.25
CA LYS A 64 11.11 7.80 -13.46
C LYS A 64 11.37 7.50 -14.94
N PHE A 65 10.42 6.90 -15.66
CA PHE A 65 10.58 6.52 -17.06
C PHE A 65 10.36 7.68 -18.05
N GLN A 66 9.41 8.57 -17.78
CA GLN A 66 9.00 9.64 -18.69
C GLN A 66 9.76 10.96 -18.48
N TRP A 67 10.02 11.34 -17.22
CA TRP A 67 10.70 12.59 -16.87
C TRP A 67 12.17 12.40 -16.45
N GLY A 68 12.64 11.16 -16.37
CA GLY A 68 14.03 10.87 -16.02
C GLY A 68 14.38 11.15 -14.55
N TRP A 69 13.38 11.26 -13.67
CA TRP A 69 13.59 11.44 -12.23
C TRP A 69 14.03 10.12 -11.58
N ALA A 70 15.28 9.74 -11.81
CA ALA A 70 15.87 8.50 -11.34
C ALA A 70 15.94 8.40 -9.80
N TRP A 71 15.94 9.54 -9.10
CA TRP A 71 15.93 9.62 -7.64
C TRP A 71 14.58 9.24 -7.01
N LEU A 72 13.50 9.19 -7.79
CA LEU A 72 12.15 8.97 -7.26
C LEU A 72 11.87 7.47 -7.14
N HIS A 73 12.18 6.91 -5.97
CA HIS A 73 11.98 5.49 -5.68
C HIS A 73 10.48 5.17 -5.53
N PRO A 74 9.97 4.01 -6.00
CA PRO A 74 8.55 3.64 -5.87
C PRO A 74 8.00 3.69 -4.45
N MET A 75 8.84 3.37 -3.45
CA MET A 75 8.48 3.50 -2.03
C MET A 75 8.23 4.94 -1.60
N ALA A 76 8.93 5.92 -2.18
CA ALA A 76 8.69 7.33 -1.87
C ALA A 76 7.32 7.79 -2.40
N GLY A 77 6.94 7.37 -3.62
CA GLY A 77 5.58 7.56 -4.15
C GLY A 77 4.51 6.92 -3.30
N ALA A 78 4.73 5.66 -2.90
CA ALA A 78 3.84 4.93 -2.01
C ALA A 78 3.58 5.69 -0.70
N MET A 79 4.66 6.09 0.00
CA MET A 79 4.56 6.78 1.28
C MET A 79 3.91 8.15 1.15
N THR A 80 4.30 8.94 0.14
CA THR A 80 3.73 10.27 -0.09
C THR A 80 2.24 10.20 -0.39
N ALA A 81 1.81 9.31 -1.28
CA ALA A 81 0.39 9.12 -1.58
C ALA A 81 -0.42 8.62 -0.38
N GLY A 82 0.12 7.68 0.41
CA GLY A 82 -0.52 7.20 1.64
C GLY A 82 -0.70 8.29 2.69
N ILE A 83 0.34 9.11 2.92
CA ILE A 83 0.28 10.22 3.88
C ILE A 83 -0.71 11.28 3.39
N LEU A 84 -0.59 11.73 2.13
CA LEU A 84 -1.48 12.74 1.56
C LEU A 84 -2.94 12.32 1.58
N SER A 85 -3.25 11.07 1.21
CA SER A 85 -4.62 10.55 1.26
C SER A 85 -5.15 10.46 2.69
N SER A 86 -4.37 9.97 3.65
CA SER A 86 -4.81 9.90 5.05
C SER A 86 -5.07 11.28 5.66
N LEU A 87 -4.22 12.28 5.35
CA LEU A 87 -4.41 13.67 5.77
C LEU A 87 -5.65 14.29 5.13
N LEU A 88 -5.84 14.07 3.82
CA LEU A 88 -6.99 14.61 3.09
C LEU A 88 -8.30 14.06 3.65
N ILE A 89 -8.38 12.74 3.86
CA ILE A 89 -9.60 12.13 4.41
C ILE A 89 -9.81 12.54 5.86
N GLY A 90 -8.75 12.55 6.68
CA GLY A 90 -8.82 13.00 8.07
C GLY A 90 -9.31 14.46 8.18
N TRP A 91 -8.82 15.34 7.32
CA TRP A 91 -9.26 16.74 7.29
C TRP A 91 -10.73 16.89 6.89
N VAL A 92 -11.18 16.14 5.89
CA VAL A 92 -12.59 16.15 5.47
C VAL A 92 -13.51 15.56 6.53
N ASN A 93 -13.10 14.46 7.18
CA ASN A 93 -13.84 13.85 8.29
C ASN A 93 -14.07 14.86 9.42
N MET A 94 -13.04 15.64 9.79
CA MET A 94 -13.15 16.66 10.83
C MET A 94 -14.06 17.83 10.43
N LYS A 95 -14.02 18.29 9.17
CA LYS A 95 -14.68 19.52 8.73
C LYS A 95 -16.07 19.33 8.13
N TYR A 96 -16.32 18.22 7.44
CA TYR A 96 -17.49 18.03 6.57
C TYR A 96 -18.11 16.64 6.70
N LYS A 97 -18.22 16.06 7.91
CA LYS A 97 -18.76 14.73 8.27
C LYS A 97 -19.77 14.06 7.30
N ALA A 98 -20.64 14.82 6.62
CA ALA A 98 -21.58 14.32 5.61
C ALA A 98 -20.99 13.97 4.21
N ARG A 99 -19.73 14.29 3.89
CA ARG A 99 -19.10 14.05 2.57
C ARG A 99 -17.92 13.08 2.58
N GLU A 100 -17.68 12.42 3.71
CA GLU A 100 -16.56 11.51 3.89
C GLU A 100 -16.58 10.36 2.88
N ASP A 101 -17.73 9.72 2.70
CA ASP A 101 -17.89 8.59 1.77
C ASP A 101 -17.54 8.96 0.32
N THR A 102 -17.90 10.17 -0.10
CA THR A 102 -17.58 10.67 -1.44
C THR A 102 -16.07 10.87 -1.63
N VAL A 103 -15.37 11.37 -0.60
CA VAL A 103 -13.92 11.59 -0.67
C VAL A 103 -13.15 10.27 -0.62
N ILE A 104 -13.59 9.33 0.22
CA ILE A 104 -13.07 7.96 0.26
C ILE A 104 -13.20 7.31 -1.13
N GLY A 105 -14.37 7.40 -1.76
CA GLY A 105 -14.62 6.88 -3.10
C GLY A 105 -13.74 7.54 -4.17
N ALA A 106 -13.63 8.88 -4.14
CA ALA A 106 -12.80 9.61 -5.09
C ALA A 106 -11.31 9.22 -4.99
N ILE A 107 -10.76 9.12 -3.78
CA ILE A 107 -9.37 8.73 -3.54
C ILE A 107 -9.12 7.30 -4.01
N TRP A 108 -10.07 6.39 -3.77
CA TRP A 108 -9.98 5.03 -4.28
C TRP A 108 -9.89 5.01 -5.81
N SER A 109 -10.88 5.59 -6.50
CA SER A 109 -10.92 5.58 -7.97
C SER A 109 -9.69 6.23 -8.59
N LEU A 110 -9.23 7.36 -8.03
CA LEU A 110 -8.01 8.02 -8.47
C LEU A 110 -6.78 7.14 -8.27
N GLY A 111 -6.64 6.51 -7.11
CA GLY A 111 -5.53 5.60 -6.80
C GLY A 111 -5.46 4.41 -7.76
N MET A 112 -6.60 3.80 -8.07
CA MET A 112 -6.69 2.70 -9.04
C MET A 112 -6.34 3.14 -10.46
N ALA A 113 -6.90 4.26 -10.91
CA ALA A 113 -6.66 4.76 -12.26
C ALA A 113 -5.20 5.17 -12.46
N SER A 114 -4.61 5.86 -11.48
CA SER A 114 -3.21 6.28 -11.53
C SER A 114 -2.23 5.13 -11.28
N GLY A 115 -2.62 4.08 -10.56
CA GLY A 115 -1.77 2.90 -10.34
C GLY A 115 -1.60 2.02 -11.59
N LEU A 116 -2.45 2.20 -12.61
CA LEU A 116 -2.34 1.51 -13.90
C LEU A 116 -1.30 2.15 -14.83
N LEU A 117 -0.95 3.43 -14.60
CA LEU A 117 0.07 4.16 -15.36
C LEU A 117 1.47 3.56 -15.17
#